data_AF-A0A183EJB3-F1
#
_entry.id   AF-A0A183EJB3-F1
#
_cell.length_a   1.000
_cell.length_b   1.000
_cell.length_c   1.000
_cell.angle_alpha   90.00
_cell.angle_beta   90.00
_cell.angle_gamma   90.00
#
_symmetry.space_group_name_H-M   'P 1'
#
loop_
_entity.id
_entity.type
_entity.pdbx_description
1 polymer ?
#
loop_
_entity_poly.entity_id
_entity_poly.type
_entity_poly.pdbx_seq_one_letter_code
_entity_poly.pdbx_strand_id
1 'polypeptide(L)'
;LPPMSIKRIIGVTKAYATRVGSGPFPTELSDSNGEKLQQIGKEVGVTTGRRRRCGWLDLVLLKRAHVINGFTDLALTKLDVLDTFDEIKVAISYQLDGETIKSPPLAVWGRMKVDYQIFKGWQTKISGIRNYNDLPEKCRAFIEYIENYVEVPVTWIGVGEEREALIVR
;
A
#
# COMPACT_ATOMS: atom_id res chain seq x y z
N LEU A 1 -28.78 -10.64 4.55
CA LEU A 1 -28.29 -11.26 3.29
C LEU A 1 -27.46 -12.49 3.67
N PRO A 2 -27.68 -13.67 3.06
CA PRO A 2 -26.83 -14.84 3.29
C PRO A 2 -25.38 -14.57 2.86
N PRO A 3 -24.33 -15.02 3.59
CA PRO A 3 -22.95 -14.73 3.21
C PRO A 3 -22.59 -15.12 1.77
N MET A 4 -23.13 -16.26 1.31
CA MET A 4 -22.91 -16.79 -0.05
C MET A 4 -23.51 -15.94 -1.17
N SER A 5 -24.35 -14.94 -0.85
CA SER A 5 -24.87 -14.00 -1.84
C SER A 5 -23.85 -12.92 -2.23
N ILE A 6 -22.81 -12.71 -1.41
CA ILE A 6 -21.73 -11.78 -1.72
C ILE A 6 -20.80 -12.47 -2.72
N LYS A 7 -20.71 -11.93 -3.94
CA LYS A 7 -19.93 -12.53 -5.04
C LYS A 7 -18.59 -11.84 -5.30
N ARG A 8 -18.47 -10.57 -4.91
CA ARG A 8 -17.29 -9.76 -5.17
C ARG A 8 -16.99 -8.89 -3.97
N ILE A 9 -15.74 -8.89 -3.52
CA ILE A 9 -15.27 -8.12 -2.38
C ILE A 9 -13.99 -7.42 -2.80
N ILE A 10 -14.06 -6.10 -2.96
CA ILE A 10 -12.95 -5.29 -3.45
C ILE A 10 -12.20 -4.70 -2.25
N GLY A 11 -10.96 -5.13 -2.05
CA GLY A 11 -10.06 -4.52 -1.07
C GLY A 11 -9.44 -3.25 -1.62
N VAL A 12 -9.83 -2.08 -1.11
CA VAL A 12 -9.23 -0.80 -1.49
C VAL A 12 -8.00 -0.54 -0.62
N THR A 13 -6.84 -0.44 -1.25
CA THR A 13 -5.57 -0.17 -0.57
C THR A 13 -4.84 0.96 -1.27
N LYS A 14 -4.10 1.77 -0.51
CA LYS A 14 -3.13 2.72 -1.09
C LYS A 14 -1.83 1.98 -1.43
N ALA A 15 -1.02 2.55 -2.31
CA ALA A 15 0.33 2.08 -2.61
C ALA A 15 1.34 2.30 -1.46
N TYR A 16 0.92 2.96 -0.38
CA TYR A 16 1.69 3.23 0.84
C TYR A 16 0.72 3.31 2.03
N ALA A 17 1.21 3.28 3.26
CA ALA A 17 0.38 3.28 4.44
C ALA A 17 0.21 4.69 5.03
N THR A 18 -0.97 4.96 5.61
CA THR A 18 -1.25 6.20 6.33
C THR A 18 -2.05 5.93 7.60
N ARG A 19 -1.79 6.69 8.67
CA ARG A 19 -2.53 6.60 9.93
C ARG A 19 -2.86 7.97 10.50
N VAL A 20 -4.04 8.10 11.09
CA VAL A 20 -4.44 9.24 11.93
C VAL A 20 -4.41 8.79 13.38
N GLY A 21 -3.91 9.65 14.26
CA GLY A 21 -3.89 9.41 15.70
C GLY A 21 -2.69 8.61 16.20
N SER A 22 -2.71 8.34 17.50
CA SER A 22 -1.65 7.64 18.22
C SER A 22 -1.70 6.13 18.00
N GLY A 23 -0.66 5.46 18.44
CA GLY A 23 -0.51 4.01 18.42
C GLY A 23 0.49 3.51 17.38
N PRO A 24 0.79 2.21 17.41
CA PRO A 24 1.90 1.64 16.64
C PRO A 24 1.69 1.74 15.13
N PHE A 25 2.76 2.06 14.41
CA PHE A 25 2.72 2.08 12.95
C PHE A 25 4.07 1.54 12.44
N PRO A 26 4.17 0.22 12.21
CA PRO A 26 5.45 -0.45 11.99
C PRO A 26 6.25 0.13 10.82
N THR A 27 5.55 0.55 9.76
CA THR A 27 6.16 1.11 8.56
C THR A 27 6.23 2.63 8.53
N GLU A 28 5.94 3.30 9.65
CA GLU A 28 6.00 4.75 9.72
C GLU A 28 7.39 5.29 9.37
N LEU A 29 7.39 6.36 8.58
CA LEU A 29 8.58 7.08 8.19
C LEU A 29 8.62 8.43 8.90
N SER A 30 9.68 8.61 9.68
CA SER A 30 10.02 9.87 10.34
C SER A 30 11.13 10.64 9.61
N ASP A 31 11.39 10.28 8.35
CA ASP A 31 12.43 10.85 7.49
C ASP A 31 11.81 11.67 6.33
N SER A 32 12.67 12.16 5.43
CA SER A 32 12.25 12.93 4.25
C SER A 32 11.32 12.15 3.30
N ASN A 33 11.39 10.81 3.29
CA ASN A 33 10.47 10.00 2.48
C ASN A 33 9.06 10.06 3.05
N GLY A 34 8.91 10.01 4.38
CA GLY A 34 7.63 10.18 5.05
C GLY A 34 6.98 11.54 4.76
N GLU A 35 7.78 12.62 4.81
CA GLU A 35 7.33 13.97 4.45
C GLU A 35 6.91 14.06 2.97
N LYS A 36 7.71 13.47 2.08
CA LYS A 36 7.46 13.44 0.64
C LYS A 36 6.17 12.69 0.29
N LEU A 37 5.95 11.51 0.89
CA LEU A 37 4.69 10.75 0.75
C LEU A 37 3.49 11.61 1.15
N GLN A 38 3.61 12.29 2.28
CA GLN A 38 2.53 13.09 2.82
C GLN A 38 2.22 14.32 1.96
N GLN A 39 3.25 15.01 1.45
CA GLN A 39 3.10 16.19 0.61
C GLN A 39 2.49 15.84 -0.75
N ILE A 40 3.07 14.87 -1.47
CA ILE A 40 2.60 14.46 -2.79
C ILE A 40 1.20 13.84 -2.67
N GLY A 41 1.00 12.98 -1.66
CA GLY A 41 -0.27 12.32 -1.40
C GLY A 41 -1.37 13.20 -0.81
N LYS A 42 -1.08 14.47 -0.51
CA LYS A 42 -1.98 15.40 0.20
C LYS A 42 -2.60 14.78 1.45
N GLU A 43 -1.79 14.08 2.24
CA GLU A 43 -2.25 13.28 3.38
C GLU A 43 -2.46 14.14 4.63
N VAL A 44 -3.44 15.03 4.53
CA VAL A 44 -3.86 15.99 5.56
C VAL A 44 -5.38 15.87 5.75
N GLY A 45 -5.84 15.96 6.99
CA GLY A 45 -7.27 15.96 7.29
C GLY A 45 -7.96 17.19 6.71
N VAL A 46 -8.96 17.00 5.85
CA VAL A 46 -9.64 18.07 5.10
C VAL A 46 -10.27 19.13 6.02
N THR A 47 -10.89 18.71 7.13
CA THR A 47 -11.55 19.64 8.06
C THR A 47 -10.61 20.16 9.16
N THR A 48 -9.70 19.31 9.65
CA THR A 48 -8.91 19.61 10.85
C THR A 48 -7.51 20.15 10.55
N GLY A 49 -7.05 20.03 9.31
CA GLY A 49 -5.66 20.32 8.93
C GLY A 49 -4.62 19.38 9.56
N ARG A 50 -5.04 18.35 10.31
CA ARG A 50 -4.09 17.44 10.97
C ARG A 50 -3.38 16.58 9.93
N ARG A 51 -2.06 16.68 9.92
CA ARG A 51 -1.15 15.86 9.10
C ARG A 51 -1.29 14.39 9.48
N ARG A 52 -1.37 13.50 8.48
CA ARG A 52 -1.41 12.05 8.70
C ARG A 52 0.01 11.49 8.77
N ARG A 53 0.24 10.54 9.66
CA ARG A 53 1.47 9.77 9.68
C ARG A 53 1.53 8.93 8.41
N CYS A 54 2.68 8.89 7.74
CA CYS A 54 2.87 8.18 6.48
C CYS A 54 3.97 7.13 6.64
N GLY A 55 3.85 6.04 5.88
CA GLY A 55 4.75 4.91 5.95
C GLY A 55 4.72 4.08 4.69
N TRP A 56 5.69 3.17 4.56
CA TRP A 56 5.72 2.22 3.46
C TRP A 56 4.52 1.28 3.48
N LEU A 57 4.19 0.68 2.32
CA LEU A 57 3.12 -0.31 2.24
C LEU A 57 3.44 -1.51 3.13
N ASP A 58 2.44 -1.97 3.87
CA ASP A 58 2.56 -3.11 4.77
C ASP A 58 1.77 -4.30 4.23
N LEU A 59 2.49 -5.26 3.62
CA LEU A 59 1.84 -6.42 3.00
C LEU A 59 1.42 -7.46 4.04
N VAL A 60 2.04 -7.47 5.23
CA VAL A 60 1.62 -8.35 6.34
C VAL A 60 0.23 -7.93 6.82
N LEU A 61 0.00 -6.62 6.99
CA LEU A 61 -1.32 -6.07 7.30
C LEU A 61 -2.32 -6.30 6.16
N LEU A 62 -1.93 -6.06 4.91
CA LEU A 62 -2.83 -6.24 3.76
C LEU A 62 -3.25 -7.71 3.59
N LYS A 63 -2.32 -8.67 3.74
CA LYS A 63 -2.62 -10.10 3.74
C LYS A 63 -3.56 -10.48 4.88
N ARG A 64 -3.34 -9.94 6.09
CA ARG A 64 -4.26 -10.16 7.21
C ARG A 64 -5.66 -9.62 6.91
N ALA A 65 -5.76 -8.44 6.31
CA ALA A 65 -7.04 -7.88 5.89
C ALA A 65 -7.74 -8.77 4.85
N HIS A 66 -7.00 -9.33 3.89
CA HIS A 66 -7.53 -10.31 2.95
C HIS A 66 -8.04 -11.57 3.66
N VAL A 67 -7.26 -12.17 4.56
CA VAL A 67 -7.67 -13.38 5.31
C VAL A 67 -8.97 -13.16 6.10
N ILE A 68 -9.19 -11.96 6.62
CA ILE A 68 -10.41 -11.62 7.36
C ILE A 68 -11.61 -11.38 6.44
N ASN A 69 -11.40 -10.70 5.31
CA ASN A 69 -12.49 -10.18 4.48
C ASN A 69 -12.75 -11.01 3.20
N GLY A 70 -11.84 -11.89 2.79
CA GLY A 70 -11.97 -12.69 1.58
C GLY A 70 -12.01 -11.87 0.30
N PHE A 71 -11.08 -10.93 0.11
CA PHE A 71 -11.03 -10.10 -1.11
C PHE A 71 -10.95 -10.97 -2.38
N THR A 72 -11.82 -10.66 -3.34
CA THR A 72 -11.75 -11.23 -4.70
C THR A 72 -10.84 -10.43 -5.60
N ASP A 73 -10.73 -9.13 -5.33
CA ASP A 73 -9.96 -8.18 -6.12
C ASP A 73 -9.35 -7.10 -5.20
N LEU A 74 -8.23 -6.52 -5.61
CA LEU A 74 -7.67 -5.31 -5.03
C LEU A 74 -7.86 -4.11 -5.96
N ALA A 75 -8.13 -2.96 -5.34
CA ALA A 75 -8.00 -1.65 -5.95
C ALA A 75 -6.80 -0.94 -5.31
N LEU A 76 -5.68 -0.87 -6.03
CA LEU A 76 -4.45 -0.22 -5.60
C LEU A 76 -4.49 1.25 -6.00
N THR A 77 -4.54 2.15 -5.04
CA THR A 77 -4.76 3.59 -5.25
C THR A 77 -3.51 4.41 -4.97
N LYS A 78 -3.46 5.62 -5.55
CA LYS A 78 -2.39 6.60 -5.35
C LYS A 78 -1.00 6.05 -5.72
N LEU A 79 -0.91 5.25 -6.78
CA LEU A 79 0.35 4.69 -7.22
C LEU A 79 1.30 5.78 -7.74
N ASP A 80 0.74 6.83 -8.33
CA ASP A 80 1.41 8.03 -8.83
C ASP A 80 2.18 8.82 -7.76
N VAL A 81 1.80 8.66 -6.49
CA VAL A 81 2.53 9.27 -5.37
C VAL A 81 3.97 8.74 -5.29
N LEU A 82 4.22 7.53 -5.79
CA LEU A 82 5.53 6.88 -5.74
C LEU A 82 6.43 7.22 -6.94
N ASP A 83 5.96 8.01 -7.91
CA ASP A 83 6.64 8.29 -9.18
C ASP A 83 8.08 8.82 -9.04
N THR A 84 8.34 9.56 -7.98
CA THR A 84 9.60 10.32 -7.80
C THR A 84 10.54 9.70 -6.76
N PHE A 85 10.27 8.49 -6.28
CA PHE A 85 11.12 7.81 -5.29
C PHE A 85 12.22 7.01 -5.97
N ASP A 86 13.46 7.09 -5.47
CA ASP A 86 14.59 6.30 -6.00
C ASP A 86 14.46 4.83 -5.59
N GLU A 87 14.03 4.61 -4.36
CA GLU A 87 13.73 3.31 -3.77
C GLU A 87 12.36 3.34 -3.09
N ILE A 88 11.62 2.24 -3.25
CA ILE A 88 10.34 2.00 -2.61
C ILE A 88 10.49 0.73 -1.79
N LYS A 89 10.04 0.76 -0.54
CA LYS A 89 10.09 -0.40 0.36
C LYS A 89 8.67 -0.88 0.65
N VAL A 90 8.51 -2.18 0.84
CA VAL A 90 7.26 -2.79 1.32
C VAL A 90 7.56 -3.80 2.43
N ALA A 91 6.78 -3.77 3.51
CA ALA A 91 6.96 -4.71 4.60
C ALA A 91 6.46 -6.10 4.20
N ILE A 92 7.29 -7.12 4.42
CA ILE A 92 7.02 -8.52 4.02
C ILE A 92 7.02 -9.50 5.20
N SER A 93 7.58 -9.09 6.33
CA SER A 93 7.48 -9.82 7.58
C SER A 93 7.84 -8.87 8.72
N TYR A 94 7.55 -9.33 9.92
CA TYR A 94 8.05 -8.69 11.12
C TYR A 94 9.00 -9.63 11.85
N GLN A 95 9.93 -9.05 12.59
CA GLN A 95 10.80 -9.76 13.52
C GLN A 95 10.42 -9.38 14.95
N LEU A 96 10.25 -10.39 15.80
CA LEU A 96 10.03 -10.22 17.23
C LEU A 96 10.89 -11.23 17.97
N ASP A 97 11.76 -10.75 18.85
CA ASP A 97 12.61 -11.58 19.71
C ASP A 97 13.42 -12.67 18.95
N GLY A 98 13.80 -12.37 17.69
CA GLY A 98 14.56 -13.26 16.81
C GLY A 98 13.71 -14.18 15.92
N GLU A 99 12.38 -14.14 16.04
CA GLU A 99 11.47 -14.93 15.24
C GLU A 99 10.79 -14.11 14.13
N THR A 100 10.72 -14.70 12.94
CA THR A 100 9.97 -14.16 11.80
C THR A 100 8.48 -14.40 11.97
N ILE A 101 7.72 -13.33 12.05
CA ILE A 101 6.26 -13.33 12.16
C ILE A 101 5.65 -12.85 10.84
N LYS A 102 4.73 -13.66 10.28
CA LYS A 102 3.98 -13.36 9.04
C LYS A 102 2.51 -12.99 9.26
N SER A 103 2.12 -12.76 10.52
CA SER A 103 0.80 -12.25 10.88
C SER A 103 0.95 -11.11 11.89
N PRO A 104 0.17 -10.02 11.79
CA PRO A 104 0.27 -8.95 12.75
C PRO A 104 -0.10 -9.43 14.17
N PRO A 105 0.67 -9.07 15.21
CA PRO A 105 0.45 -9.58 16.56
C PRO A 105 -0.70 -8.84 17.25
N LEU A 106 -1.23 -9.44 18.31
CA LEU A 106 -2.35 -8.85 19.05
C LEU A 106 -1.92 -7.66 19.94
N ALA A 107 -0.72 -7.67 20.52
CA ALA A 107 -0.35 -6.70 21.56
C ALA A 107 1.08 -6.14 21.52
N VAL A 108 2.02 -6.74 20.79
CA VAL A 108 3.48 -6.49 20.95
C VAL A 108 4.10 -5.66 19.84
N TRP A 109 3.42 -4.61 19.39
CA TRP A 109 3.83 -3.82 18.24
C TRP A 109 5.11 -2.98 18.43
N GLY A 110 5.35 -2.48 19.65
CA GLY A 110 6.45 -1.52 19.91
C GLY A 110 7.86 -2.11 19.88
N ARG A 111 7.98 -3.45 19.89
CA ARG A 111 9.28 -4.17 19.85
C ARG A 111 9.59 -4.78 18.49
N MET A 112 8.67 -4.68 17.54
CA MET A 112 8.80 -5.35 16.25
C MET A 112 9.77 -4.58 15.35
N LYS A 113 10.65 -5.32 14.68
CA LYS A 113 11.36 -4.81 13.52
C LYS A 113 10.62 -5.24 12.26
N VAL A 114 10.76 -4.45 11.20
CA VAL A 114 10.10 -4.72 9.92
C VAL A 114 11.14 -5.16 8.91
N ASP A 115 10.90 -6.30 8.26
CA ASP A 115 11.68 -6.73 7.11
C ASP A 115 11.04 -6.16 5.85
N TYR A 116 11.88 -5.57 4.98
CA TYR A 116 11.43 -4.91 3.77
C TYR A 116 11.94 -5.61 2.51
N GLN A 117 11.06 -5.80 1.54
CA GLN A 117 11.46 -5.94 0.15
C GLN A 117 11.68 -4.53 -0.43
N ILE A 118 12.80 -4.36 -1.13
CA ILE A 118 13.19 -3.08 -1.76
C ILE A 118 12.97 -3.18 -3.27
N PHE A 119 12.39 -2.13 -3.84
CA PHE A 119 12.20 -1.93 -5.26
C PHE A 119 12.92 -0.67 -5.68
N LYS A 120 13.54 -0.70 -6.87
CA LYS A 120 13.94 0.54 -7.53
C LYS A 120 12.68 1.27 -7.98
N GLY A 121 12.55 2.54 -7.66
CA GLY A 121 11.46 3.34 -8.18
C GLY A 121 11.59 3.59 -9.68
N TRP A 122 10.48 4.03 -10.27
CA TRP A 122 10.36 4.19 -11.72
C TRP A 122 10.71 5.59 -12.24
N GLN A 123 10.81 6.61 -11.39
CA GLN A 123 11.28 7.96 -11.76
C GLN A 123 10.57 8.51 -13.01
N THR A 124 9.30 8.16 -13.19
CA THR A 124 8.52 8.42 -14.40
C THR A 124 7.10 8.77 -13.99
N LYS A 125 6.53 9.83 -14.57
CA LYS A 125 5.16 10.24 -14.27
C LYS A 125 4.16 9.27 -14.89
N ILE A 126 3.32 8.62 -14.08
CA ILE A 126 2.33 7.63 -14.56
C ILE A 126 0.90 8.18 -14.67
N SER A 127 0.65 9.42 -14.25
CA SER A 127 -0.72 9.92 -14.11
C SER A 127 -1.53 10.06 -15.41
N GLY A 128 -0.86 10.07 -16.56
CA GLY A 128 -1.49 10.07 -17.88
C GLY A 128 -1.77 8.67 -18.45
N ILE A 129 -1.28 7.61 -17.81
CA ILE A 129 -1.36 6.24 -18.33
C ILE A 129 -2.76 5.68 -18.12
N ARG A 130 -3.27 4.96 -19.12
CA ARG A 130 -4.61 4.36 -19.11
C ARG A 130 -4.62 2.86 -19.39
N ASN A 131 -3.55 2.32 -19.98
CA ASN A 131 -3.40 0.88 -20.18
C ASN A 131 -2.29 0.33 -19.28
N TYR A 132 -2.51 -0.87 -18.74
CA TYR A 132 -1.54 -1.54 -17.86
C TYR A 132 -0.18 -1.75 -18.54
N ASN A 133 -0.18 -2.11 -19.83
CA ASN A 133 1.03 -2.38 -20.60
C ASN A 133 1.87 -1.13 -20.91
N ASP A 134 1.32 0.06 -20.67
CA ASP A 134 2.05 1.33 -20.83
C ASP A 134 2.76 1.75 -19.53
N LEU A 135 2.46 1.10 -18.39
CA LEU A 135 3.15 1.37 -17.12
C LEU A 135 4.64 1.01 -17.21
N PRO A 136 5.54 1.75 -16.54
CA PRO A 136 6.94 1.36 -16.45
C PRO A 136 7.10 -0.06 -15.90
N GLU A 137 8.07 -0.81 -16.42
CA GLU A 137 8.31 -2.21 -16.00
C GLU A 137 8.47 -2.36 -14.48
N LYS A 138 9.24 -1.46 -13.85
CA LYS A 138 9.42 -1.43 -12.39
C LYS A 138 8.11 -1.21 -11.63
N CYS A 139 7.19 -0.43 -12.21
CA CYS A 139 5.87 -0.17 -11.64
C CYS A 139 4.99 -1.42 -11.74
N ARG A 140 5.00 -2.12 -12.88
CA ARG A 140 4.32 -3.42 -13.04
C ARG A 140 4.88 -4.48 -12.10
N ALA A 141 6.20 -4.60 -11.98
CA ALA A 141 6.84 -5.54 -11.07
C ALA A 141 6.46 -5.29 -9.59
N PHE A 142 6.30 -4.02 -9.20
CA PHE A 142 5.77 -3.67 -7.88
C PHE A 142 4.33 -4.14 -7.68
N ILE A 143 3.45 -3.95 -8.67
CA ILE A 143 2.06 -4.42 -8.63
C ILE A 143 2.03 -5.96 -8.55
N GLU A 144 2.72 -6.64 -9.46
CA GLU A 144 2.78 -8.11 -9.52
C GLU A 144 3.31 -8.71 -8.22
N TYR A 145 4.27 -8.05 -7.56
CA TYR A 145 4.75 -8.49 -6.26
C TYR A 145 3.68 -8.43 -5.18
N ILE A 146 2.88 -7.36 -5.14
CA ILE A 146 1.74 -7.24 -4.21
C ILE A 146 0.74 -8.37 -4.45
N GLU A 147 0.42 -8.63 -5.71
CA GLU A 147 -0.52 -9.69 -6.11
C GLU A 147 -0.03 -11.06 -5.66
N ASN A 148 1.24 -11.38 -5.92
CA ASN A 148 1.83 -12.65 -5.54
C ASN A 148 1.91 -12.81 -4.03
N TYR A 149 2.23 -11.74 -3.30
CA TYR A 149 2.31 -11.80 -1.84
C TYR A 149 0.90 -11.96 -1.21
N VAL A 150 -0.08 -11.18 -1.67
CA VAL A 150 -1.44 -11.16 -1.12
C VAL A 150 -2.29 -12.32 -1.65
N GLU A 151 -1.90 -12.92 -2.77
CA GLU A 151 -2.64 -13.94 -3.53
C GLU A 151 -4.01 -13.43 -4.01
N VAL A 152 -4.08 -12.15 -4.39
CA VAL A 152 -5.29 -11.48 -4.89
C VAL A 152 -4.93 -10.57 -6.05
N PRO A 153 -5.65 -10.62 -7.18
CA PRO A 153 -5.36 -9.76 -8.32
C PRO A 153 -5.69 -8.29 -8.01
N VAL A 154 -4.79 -7.40 -8.39
CA VAL A 154 -4.99 -5.96 -8.51
C VAL A 154 -5.69 -5.71 -9.84
N THR A 155 -6.98 -5.40 -9.75
CA THR A 155 -7.87 -5.19 -10.91
C THR A 155 -8.02 -3.71 -11.23
N TRP A 156 -7.91 -2.85 -10.22
CA TRP A 156 -7.96 -1.40 -10.39
C TRP A 156 -6.67 -0.76 -9.90
N ILE A 157 -6.11 0.13 -10.71
CA ILE A 157 -4.87 0.84 -10.41
C ILE A 157 -5.11 2.34 -10.57
N GLY A 158 -5.18 3.04 -9.44
CA GLY A 158 -5.33 4.49 -9.40
C GLY A 158 -3.98 5.18 -9.60
N VAL A 159 -3.89 5.97 -10.67
CA VAL A 159 -2.70 6.72 -11.08
C VAL A 159 -2.91 8.25 -10.99
N GLY A 160 -4.00 8.70 -10.36
CA GLY A 160 -4.23 10.12 -10.13
C GLY A 160 -5.55 10.38 -9.38
N GLU A 161 -5.89 11.65 -9.24
CA GLU A 161 -7.10 12.09 -8.51
C GLU A 161 -8.37 12.08 -9.36
N GLU A 162 -8.22 12.23 -10.68
CA GLU A 162 -9.34 12.28 -11.64
C GLU A 162 -10.02 10.92 -11.78
N ARG A 163 -11.32 10.92 -12.09
CA ARG A 163 -12.11 9.69 -12.27
C ARG A 163 -11.54 8.78 -13.35
N GLU A 164 -11.02 9.37 -14.42
CA GLU A 164 -10.44 8.68 -15.57
C GLU A 164 -9.01 8.19 -15.27
N ALA A 165 -8.37 8.64 -14.18
CA ALA A 165 -7.02 8.21 -13.77
C ALA A 165 -7.05 6.85 -13.04
N LEU A 166 -7.78 5.90 -13.61
CA LEU A 166 -7.98 4.55 -13.09
C LEU A 166 -7.80 3.54 -14.23
N ILE A 167 -6.76 2.72 -14.13
CA ILE A 167 -6.53 1.60 -15.04
C ILE A 167 -7.34 0.41 -14.55
N VAL A 168 -8.03 -0.28 -15.45
CA VAL A 168 -8.79 -1.51 -15.17
C VAL A 168 -8.14 -2.67 -15.93
N ARG A 169 -7.89 -3.78 -15.22
CA ARG A 169 -7.27 -5.00 -15.77
C ARG A 169 -8.23 -6.18 -15.76
#